data_AF-A0A550HIN8-F1
#
_entry.id   AF-A0A550HIN8-F1
#
_cell.length_a   1.000
_cell.length_b   1.000
_cell.length_c   1.000
_cell.angle_alpha   90.00
_cell.angle_beta   90.00
_cell.angle_gamma   90.00
#
_symmetry.space_group_name_H-M   'P 1'
#
loop_
_entity.id
_entity.type
_entity.pdbx_description
1 polymer ?
#
loop_
_entity_poly.entity_id
_entity_poly.type
_entity_poly.pdbx_seq_one_letter_code
_entity_poly.pdbx_strand_id
1 'polypeptide(L)'
;MNAFDGALTALGVIIGAWTSGPVQPRTIIGAGMGVSLALGISGFSGTYFAERAERLRKLEELEKSLLLDLDNSVHVKAQRTAMIWAALVNALSPSLAAVIAIMPFIFAHYGLISINEAVIISLLLILLVLFMIGVFLGKISRERLIISGLRIMIVGIITAAIIILLGNI
;
A
#
# COMPACT_ATOMS: atom_id res chain seq x y z
N MET A 1 -6.10 -0.52 -4.33
CA MET A 1 -6.24 -1.00 -2.93
C MET A 1 -4.92 -0.88 -2.21
N ASN A 2 -3.82 -1.37 -2.78
CA ASN A 2 -2.55 -1.45 -2.07
C ASN A 2 -1.91 -0.17 -1.52
N ALA A 3 -2.10 1.03 -2.12
CA ALA A 3 -1.60 2.27 -1.49
C ALA A 3 -2.14 2.47 -0.05
N PHE A 4 -3.36 2.01 0.22
CA PHE A 4 -3.95 2.04 1.55
C PHE A 4 -3.16 1.15 2.51
N ASP A 5 -2.83 -0.07 2.08
CA ASP A 5 -2.02 -1.01 2.87
C ASP A 5 -0.61 -0.46 3.12
N GLY A 6 0.00 0.18 2.12
CA GLY A 6 1.29 0.84 2.29
C GLY A 6 1.25 1.96 3.33
N ALA A 7 0.23 2.82 3.26
CA ALA A 7 0.02 3.91 4.19
C ALA A 7 -0.23 3.42 5.63
N LEU A 8 -1.11 2.43 5.82
CA LEU A 8 -1.41 1.84 7.13
C LEU A 8 -0.22 1.08 7.72
N THR A 9 0.48 0.30 6.91
CA THR A 9 1.65 -0.46 7.38
C THR A 9 2.76 0.48 7.82
N ALA A 10 3.02 1.54 7.05
CA ALA A 10 3.99 2.56 7.42
C ALA A 10 3.58 3.30 8.71
N LEU A 11 2.30 3.63 8.86
CA LEU A 11 1.75 4.21 10.10
C LEU A 11 2.01 3.29 11.29
N GLY A 12 1.76 1.99 11.14
CA GLY A 12 1.98 1.04 12.22
C GLY A 12 3.46 0.92 12.63
N VAL A 13 4.37 0.89 11.66
CA VAL A 13 5.81 0.88 11.95
C VAL A 13 6.25 2.17 12.63
N ILE A 14 5.77 3.32 12.17
CA ILE A 14 6.19 4.62 12.70
C ILE A 14 5.66 4.83 14.12
N ILE A 15 4.37 4.59 14.34
CA ILE A 15 3.75 4.74 15.66
C ILE A 15 4.30 3.68 16.62
N GLY A 16 4.39 2.42 16.20
CA GLY A 16 4.92 1.34 17.04
C GLY A 16 6.38 1.55 17.42
N ALA A 17 7.21 2.05 16.49
CA ALA A 17 8.56 2.44 16.81
C ALA A 17 8.57 3.60 17.82
N TRP A 18 7.77 4.64 17.58
CA TRP A 18 7.72 5.81 18.47
C TRP A 18 7.25 5.48 19.89
N THR A 19 6.29 4.57 20.07
CA THR A 19 5.82 4.16 21.40
C THR A 19 6.80 3.23 22.13
N SER A 20 7.68 2.54 21.42
CA SER A 20 8.66 1.61 22.02
C SER A 20 9.85 2.28 22.73
N GLY A 21 9.96 3.61 22.71
CA GLY A 21 10.98 4.37 23.44
C GLY A 21 11.86 5.26 22.53
N PRO A 22 13.10 5.60 22.95
CA PRO A 22 13.98 6.48 22.18
C PRO A 22 14.48 5.79 20.92
N VAL A 23 13.80 6.05 19.79
CA VAL A 23 14.15 5.47 18.49
C VAL A 23 15.01 6.44 17.68
N GLN A 24 16.11 5.91 17.13
CA GLN A 24 16.94 6.63 16.18
C GLN A 24 16.24 6.74 14.81
N PRO A 25 16.28 7.90 14.13
CA PRO A 25 15.67 8.06 12.80
C PRO A 25 16.11 6.98 11.79
N ARG A 26 17.36 6.53 11.88
CA ARG A 26 17.94 5.49 11.01
C ARG A 26 17.18 4.16 11.10
N THR A 27 16.68 3.79 12.28
CA THR A 27 15.91 2.55 12.48
C THR A 27 14.56 2.65 11.77
N ILE A 28 13.88 3.79 11.86
CA ILE A 28 12.59 4.01 11.19
C ILE A 28 12.76 4.04 9.67
N ILE A 29 13.82 4.68 9.18
CA ILE A 29 14.16 4.66 7.76
C ILE A 29 14.40 3.23 7.28
N GLY A 30 15.23 2.46 7.99
CA GLY A 30 15.53 1.07 7.63
C GLY A 30 14.29 0.17 7.65
N ALA A 31 13.50 0.25 8.74
CA ALA A 31 12.26 -0.51 8.87
C ALA A 31 11.25 -0.13 7.79
N GLY A 32 11.08 1.17 7.53
CA GLY A 32 10.17 1.68 6.51
C GLY A 32 10.60 1.30 5.09
N MET A 33 11.89 1.38 4.76
CA MET A 33 12.40 0.92 3.45
C MET A 33 12.19 -0.59 3.31
N GLY A 34 12.43 -1.36 4.36
CA GLY A 34 12.15 -2.79 4.42
C GLY A 34 10.67 -3.10 4.14
N VAL A 35 9.75 -2.38 4.80
CA VAL A 35 8.30 -2.47 4.54
C VAL A 35 7.96 -2.11 3.10
N SER A 36 8.50 -1.00 2.58
CA SER A 36 8.24 -0.56 1.20
C SER A 36 8.63 -1.63 0.18
N LEU A 37 9.82 -2.21 0.32
CA LEU A 37 10.31 -3.27 -0.55
C LEU A 37 9.50 -4.56 -0.39
N ALA A 38 9.22 -4.96 0.85
CA ALA A 38 8.44 -6.16 1.13
C ALA A 38 7.03 -6.07 0.54
N LEU A 39 6.34 -4.93 0.71
CA LEU A 39 5.02 -4.69 0.13
C LEU A 39 5.06 -4.58 -1.39
N GLY A 40 6.13 -4.02 -1.97
CA GLY A 40 6.32 -3.96 -3.41
C GLY A 40 6.46 -5.35 -4.02
N ILE A 41 7.36 -6.17 -3.48
CA ILE A 41 7.61 -7.53 -3.97
C ILE A 41 6.39 -8.44 -3.73
N SER A 42 5.77 -8.35 -2.55
CA SER A 42 4.58 -9.15 -2.23
C SER A 42 3.36 -8.72 -3.04
N GLY A 43 3.16 -7.41 -3.24
CA GLY A 43 2.09 -6.86 -4.07
C GLY A 43 2.22 -7.27 -5.54
N PHE A 44 3.45 -7.23 -6.09
CA PHE A 44 3.74 -7.70 -7.44
C PHE A 44 3.43 -9.19 -7.58
N SER A 45 4.09 -9.99 -6.75
CA SER A 45 4.06 -11.46 -6.87
C SER A 45 2.67 -12.01 -6.58
N GLY A 46 2.00 -11.46 -5.54
CA GLY A 46 0.65 -11.86 -5.16
C GLY A 46 -0.36 -11.62 -6.28
N THR A 47 -0.38 -10.43 -6.88
CA THR A 47 -1.27 -10.14 -8.01
C THR A 47 -0.91 -10.95 -9.24
N TYR A 48 0.38 -11.06 -9.57
CA TYR A 48 0.81 -11.80 -10.75
C TYR A 48 0.40 -13.28 -10.66
N PHE A 49 0.64 -13.95 -9.53
CA PHE A 49 0.28 -15.35 -9.36
C PHE A 49 -1.24 -15.55 -9.30
N ALA A 50 -1.97 -14.67 -8.60
CA ALA A 50 -3.42 -14.75 -8.52
C ALA A 50 -4.08 -14.56 -9.89
N GLU A 51 -3.72 -13.51 -10.63
CA GLU A 51 -4.28 -13.26 -11.94
C GLU A 51 -3.87 -14.36 -12.92
N ARG A 52 -2.62 -14.85 -12.88
CA ARG A 52 -2.18 -15.95 -13.75
C ARG A 52 -2.99 -17.22 -13.51
N ALA A 53 -3.26 -17.58 -12.26
CA ALA A 53 -4.08 -18.74 -11.91
C ALA A 53 -5.52 -18.58 -12.42
N GLU A 54 -6.11 -17.39 -12.23
CA GLU A 54 -7.46 -17.11 -12.73
C GLU A 54 -7.53 -17.13 -14.26
N ARG A 55 -6.51 -16.62 -14.94
CA ARG A 55 -6.44 -16.62 -16.41
C ARG A 55 -6.27 -18.02 -16.99
N LEU A 56 -5.40 -18.85 -16.42
CA LEU A 56 -5.24 -20.24 -16.85
C LEU A 56 -6.54 -21.02 -16.70
N ARG A 57 -7.20 -20.91 -15.55
CA ARG A 57 -8.50 -21.55 -15.33
C ARG A 57 -9.57 -21.09 -16.32
N LYS A 58 -9.65 -19.78 -16.58
CA LYS A 58 -10.59 -19.22 -17.56
C LYS A 58 -10.30 -19.70 -18.99
N LEU A 59 -9.03 -19.92 -19.33
CA LEU A 59 -8.64 -20.48 -20.62
C LEU A 59 -9.12 -21.93 -20.76
N GLU A 60 -8.79 -22.78 -19.78
CA GLU A 60 -9.19 -24.19 -19.75
C GLU A 60 -10.71 -24.36 -19.83
N GLU A 61 -11.48 -23.54 -19.11
CA GLU A 61 -12.93 -23.53 -19.17
C GLU A 61 -13.44 -23.16 -20.58
N LEU A 62 -12.77 -22.23 -21.27
CA LEU A 62 -13.13 -21.82 -22.63
C LEU A 62 -12.80 -22.92 -23.66
N GLU A 63 -11.59 -23.48 -23.61
CA GLU A 63 -11.12 -24.52 -24.53
C GLU A 63 -12.02 -25.76 -24.44
N LYS A 64 -12.41 -26.15 -23.23
CA LYS A 64 -13.34 -27.26 -23.00
C LYS A 64 -14.72 -26.99 -23.60
N SER A 65 -15.20 -25.74 -23.54
CA SER A 65 -16.51 -25.37 -24.10
C SER A 65 -16.51 -25.30 -25.63
N LEU A 66 -15.35 -25.04 -26.23
CA LEU A 66 -15.18 -24.88 -27.68
C LEU A 66 -14.59 -26.13 -28.37
N LEU A 67 -14.09 -27.10 -27.58
CA LEU A 67 -13.36 -28.27 -28.06
C LEU A 67 -12.18 -27.89 -28.98
N LEU A 68 -11.52 -26.78 -28.68
CA LEU A 68 -10.45 -26.17 -29.47
C LEU A 68 -9.38 -25.60 -28.54
N ASP A 69 -8.10 -25.80 -28.88
CA ASP A 69 -6.97 -25.18 -28.18
C ASP A 69 -6.84 -23.70 -28.57
N LEU A 70 -6.73 -22.83 -27.56
CA LEU A 70 -6.70 -21.37 -27.68
C LEU A 70 -5.38 -20.75 -27.20
N ASP A 71 -4.41 -21.58 -26.81
CA ASP A 71 -3.09 -21.23 -26.26
C ASP A 71 -2.33 -20.11 -27.00
N ASN A 72 -2.52 -19.98 -28.32
CA ASN A 72 -1.82 -18.99 -29.16
C ASN A 72 -2.69 -17.82 -29.64
N SER A 73 -3.89 -17.64 -29.08
CA SER A 73 -4.76 -16.54 -29.48
C SER A 73 -4.20 -15.17 -29.06
N VAL A 74 -4.52 -14.13 -29.85
CA VAL A 74 -4.16 -12.73 -29.55
C VAL A 74 -4.69 -12.29 -28.19
N HIS A 75 -5.84 -12.86 -27.77
CA HIS A 75 -6.44 -12.62 -26.46
C HIS A 75 -5.52 -13.05 -25.31
N VAL A 76 -4.87 -14.21 -25.40
CA VAL A 76 -3.94 -14.69 -24.35
C VAL A 76 -2.74 -13.76 -24.17
N LYS A 77 -2.18 -13.27 -25.29
CA LYS A 77 -1.05 -12.31 -25.25
C LYS A 77 -1.46 -10.98 -24.62
N ALA A 78 -2.64 -10.44 -24.98
CA ALA A 78 -3.15 -9.20 -24.40
C ALA A 78 -3.41 -9.33 -22.88
N GLN A 79 -3.95 -10.47 -22.44
CA GLN A 79 -4.17 -10.75 -21.02
C GLN A 79 -2.85 -10.83 -20.25
N ARG A 80 -1.79 -11.42 -20.84
CA ARG A 80 -0.47 -11.45 -20.20
C ARG A 80 0.10 -10.07 -19.92
N THR A 81 -0.05 -9.14 -20.87
CA THR A 81 0.40 -7.76 -20.69
C THR A 81 -0.44 -7.05 -19.62
N ALA A 82 -1.76 -7.24 -19.61
CA ALA A 82 -2.63 -6.67 -18.57
C ALA A 82 -2.24 -7.16 -17.16
N MET A 83 -1.92 -8.45 -17.00
CA MET A 83 -1.49 -9.01 -15.72
C MET A 83 -0.20 -8.38 -15.19
N ILE A 84 0.79 -8.19 -16.07
CA ILE A 84 2.06 -7.56 -15.68
C ILE A 84 1.82 -6.12 -15.25
N TRP A 85 0.98 -5.37 -15.98
CA TRP A 85 0.64 -4.00 -15.61
C TRP A 85 -0.11 -3.92 -14.28
N ALA A 86 -1.09 -4.80 -14.07
CA ALA A 86 -1.81 -4.87 -12.80
C ALA A 86 -0.85 -5.15 -11.65
N ALA A 87 0.03 -6.14 -11.79
CA ALA A 87 1.05 -6.46 -10.79
C ALA A 87 2.02 -5.30 -10.52
N LEU A 88 2.47 -4.58 -11.54
CA LEU A 88 3.34 -3.40 -11.39
C LEU A 88 2.66 -2.27 -10.62
N VAL A 89 1.41 -1.93 -10.98
CA VAL A 89 0.63 -0.90 -10.26
C VAL A 89 0.44 -1.33 -8.80
N ASN A 90 0.17 -2.61 -8.57
CA ASN A 90 -0.04 -3.16 -7.24
C ASN A 90 1.24 -3.16 -6.37
N ALA A 91 2.41 -3.25 -7.00
CA ALA A 91 3.71 -3.15 -6.35
C ALA A 91 4.10 -1.71 -6.01
N LEU A 92 3.96 -0.80 -6.97
CA LEU A 92 4.42 0.58 -6.82
C LEU A 92 3.54 1.39 -5.88
N SER A 93 2.23 1.15 -5.91
CA SER A 93 1.23 1.87 -5.11
C SER A 93 1.52 1.85 -3.59
N PRO A 94 1.71 0.71 -2.91
CA PRO A 94 2.04 0.65 -1.48
C PRO A 94 3.46 1.14 -1.19
N SER A 95 4.44 0.81 -2.04
CA SER A 95 5.84 1.20 -1.83
C SER A 95 5.99 2.71 -1.84
N LEU A 96 5.33 3.41 -2.78
CA LEU A 96 5.35 4.86 -2.83
C LEU A 96 4.68 5.49 -1.60
N ALA A 97 3.55 4.94 -1.16
CA ALA A 97 2.88 5.42 0.06
C ALA A 97 3.79 5.28 1.29
N ALA A 98 4.50 4.15 1.42
CA ALA A 98 5.45 3.92 2.51
C ALA A 98 6.67 4.86 2.41
N VAL A 99 7.23 5.09 1.22
CA VAL A 99 8.34 6.03 1.02
C VAL A 99 7.96 7.46 1.37
N ILE A 100 6.75 7.91 0.98
CA ILE A 100 6.22 9.23 1.34
C ILE A 100 6.13 9.37 2.87
N ALA A 101 5.69 8.32 3.57
CA ALA A 101 5.63 8.32 5.03
C ALA A 101 7.02 8.41 5.69
N ILE A 102 8.07 7.87 5.07
CA ILE A 102 9.42 7.87 5.65
C ILE A 102 10.18 9.18 5.41
N MET A 103 9.77 9.97 4.40
CA MET A 103 10.44 11.23 4.03
C MET A 103 10.78 12.16 5.21
N PRO A 104 9.88 12.42 6.17
CA PRO A 104 10.19 13.26 7.33
C PRO A 104 11.36 12.72 8.16
N PHE A 105 11.50 11.41 8.29
CA PHE A 105 12.59 10.79 9.05
C PHE A 105 13.94 10.94 8.37
N ILE A 106 13.97 11.06 7.03
CA ILE A 106 15.19 11.40 6.29
C ILE A 106 15.65 12.80 6.68
N PHE A 107 14.73 13.77 6.75
CA PHE A 107 15.06 15.13 7.21
C PHE A 107 15.52 15.15 8.68
N ALA A 108 14.90 14.34 9.54
CA ALA A 108 15.36 14.19 10.93
C ALA A 108 16.77 13.58 11.02
N HIS A 109 17.11 12.64 10.13
CA HIS A 109 18.44 12.04 10.09
C HIS A 109 19.53 13.06 9.75
N TYR A 110 19.24 14.03 8.88
CA TYR A 110 20.16 15.14 8.56
C TYR A 110 20.16 16.27 9.60
N GLY A 111 19.40 16.15 10.69
CA GLY A 111 19.34 17.16 11.75
C GLY A 111 18.55 18.42 11.39
N LEU A 112 17.72 18.37 10.34
CA LEU A 112 16.88 19.51 9.92
C LEU A 112 15.65 19.69 10.80
N ILE A 113 15.14 18.59 11.38
CA ILE A 113 13.97 18.56 12.26
C ILE A 113 14.20 17.55 13.40
N SER A 114 13.48 17.71 14.50
CA SER A 114 13.49 16.75 15.61
C SER A 114 12.73 15.46 15.27
N ILE A 115 13.01 14.37 15.99
CA ILE A 115 12.29 13.09 15.82
C ILE A 115 10.79 13.23 16.07
N ASN A 116 10.38 14.05 17.04
CA ASN A 116 8.98 14.27 17.37
C ASN A 116 8.26 15.04 16.26
N GLU A 117 8.90 16.05 15.68
CA GLU A 117 8.37 16.77 14.52
C GLU A 117 8.25 15.84 13.31
N ALA A 118 9.23 14.97 13.07
CA ALA A 118 9.18 14.00 11.97
C ALA A 118 7.99 13.03 12.11
N VAL A 119 7.70 12.56 13.33
CA VAL A 119 6.54 11.70 13.61
C VAL A 119 5.24 12.44 13.31
N ILE A 120 5.08 13.67 13.77
CA ILE A 120 3.87 14.47 13.54
C ILE A 120 3.67 14.74 12.04
N ILE A 121 4.72 15.19 11.35
CA ILE A 121 4.67 15.46 9.91
C ILE A 121 4.34 14.18 9.13
N SER A 122 4.95 13.07 9.50
CA SER A 122 4.67 11.78 8.88
C SER A 122 3.22 11.34 9.11
N LEU A 123 2.69 11.50 10.32
CA LEU A 123 1.31 11.14 10.62
C LEU A 123 0.33 11.96 9.76
N LEU A 124 0.58 13.27 9.63
CA LEU A 124 -0.21 14.14 8.77
C LEU A 124 -0.13 13.73 7.31
N LEU A 125 1.07 13.40 6.80
CA LEU A 125 1.25 12.90 5.44
C LEU A 125 0.48 11.61 5.19
N ILE A 126 0.53 10.66 6.13
CA ILE A 126 -0.19 9.39 5.99
C ILE A 126 -1.70 9.63 5.99
N LEU A 127 -2.23 10.42 6.92
CA LEU A 127 -3.66 10.75 6.95
C LEU A 127 -4.10 11.47 5.68
N LEU A 128 -3.27 12.35 5.14
CA LEU A 128 -3.51 13.02 3.85
C LEU A 128 -3.53 12.02 2.69
N VAL A 129 -2.60 11.08 2.64
CA VAL A 129 -2.56 10.00 1.63
C VAL A 129 -3.81 9.14 1.74
N LEU A 130 -4.20 8.71 2.95
CA LEU A 130 -5.42 7.94 3.19
C LEU A 130 -6.68 8.71 2.75
N PHE A 131 -6.75 10.00 3.07
CA PHE A 131 -7.85 10.86 2.63
C PHE A 131 -7.90 10.97 1.10
N MET A 132 -6.76 11.20 0.43
CA MET A 132 -6.69 11.25 -1.03
C MET A 132 -7.12 9.93 -1.68
N ILE A 133 -6.69 8.80 -1.12
CA ILE A 133 -7.11 7.47 -1.59
C ILE A 133 -8.63 7.32 -1.43
N GLY A 134 -9.21 7.74 -0.30
CA GLY A 134 -10.65 7.69 -0.09
C GLY A 134 -11.44 8.61 -1.02
N VAL A 135 -10.95 9.83 -1.28
CA VAL A 135 -11.55 10.72 -2.29
C VAL A 135 -11.52 10.08 -3.68
N PHE A 136 -10.40 9.47 -4.06
CA PHE A 136 -10.25 8.77 -5.33
C PHE A 136 -11.23 7.59 -5.45
N LEU A 137 -11.35 6.78 -4.39
CA LEU A 137 -12.26 5.65 -4.36
C LEU A 137 -13.73 6.11 -4.41
N GLY A 138 -14.07 7.17 -3.67
CA GLY A 138 -15.39 7.79 -3.73
C GLY A 138 -15.76 8.28 -5.12
N LYS A 139 -14.80 8.82 -5.88
CA LYS A 139 -15.00 9.25 -7.28
C LYS A 139 -15.34 8.06 -8.18
N ILE A 140 -14.65 6.93 -8.01
CA ILE A 140 -14.90 5.73 -8.81
C ILE A 140 -16.25 5.09 -8.43
N SER A 141 -16.55 5.01 -7.14
CA SER A 141 -17.78 4.40 -6.62
C SER A 141 -19.02 5.29 -6.74
N ARG A 142 -18.91 6.49 -7.32
CA ARG A 142 -19.99 7.51 -7.40
C ARG A 142 -20.59 7.85 -6.02
N GLU A 143 -19.79 7.77 -4.97
CA GLU A 143 -20.15 8.19 -3.61
C GLU A 143 -19.76 9.66 -3.37
N ARG A 144 -20.23 10.24 -2.26
CA ARG A 144 -19.80 11.58 -1.83
C ARG A 144 -18.30 11.57 -1.50
N LEU A 145 -17.51 12.28 -2.31
CA LEU A 145 -16.04 12.32 -2.25
C LEU A 145 -15.49 12.55 -0.83
N ILE A 146 -15.98 13.60 -0.17
CA ILE A 146 -15.53 14.01 1.16
C ILE A 146 -15.84 12.93 2.21
N ILE A 147 -17.04 12.32 2.14
CA ILE A 147 -17.45 11.26 3.07
C ILE A 147 -16.57 10.03 2.89
N SER A 148 -16.27 9.66 1.65
CA SER A 148 -15.39 8.51 1.36
C SER A 148 -13.96 8.76 1.88
N GLY A 149 -13.40 9.95 1.64
CA GLY A 149 -12.12 10.38 2.20
C GLY A 149 -12.08 10.30 3.73
N LEU A 150 -13.06 10.90 4.41
CA LEU A 150 -13.20 10.86 5.86
C LEU A 150 -13.34 9.43 6.39
N ARG A 151 -14.12 8.58 5.74
CA ARG A 151 -14.32 7.17 6.14
C ARG A 151 -12.98 6.43 6.17
N ILE A 152 -12.15 6.56 5.14
CA ILE A 152 -10.83 5.91 5.08
C ILE A 152 -9.87 6.53 6.10
N MET A 153 -9.89 7.85 6.26
CA MET A 153 -9.06 8.54 7.25
C MET A 153 -9.39 8.09 8.69
N ILE A 154 -10.67 7.91 9.00
CA ILE A 154 -11.14 7.37 10.30
C ILE A 154 -10.55 5.99 10.56
N VAL A 155 -10.49 5.11 9.55
CA VAL A 155 -9.85 3.80 9.70
C VAL A 155 -8.37 3.96 10.10
N GLY A 156 -7.63 4.85 9.45
CA GLY A 156 -6.26 5.17 9.82
C GLY A 156 -6.10 5.67 11.26
N ILE A 157 -7.00 6.55 11.71
CA ILE A 157 -7.01 7.06 13.08
C ILE A 157 -7.29 5.94 14.09
N ILE A 158 -8.26 5.06 13.79
CA ILE A 158 -8.58 3.91 14.64
C ILE A 158 -7.37 2.97 14.73
N THR A 159 -6.71 2.68 13.61
CA THR A 159 -5.50 1.85 13.61
C THR A 159 -4.38 2.49 14.43
N ALA A 160 -4.15 3.79 14.28
CA ALA A 160 -3.19 4.53 15.10
C ALA A 160 -3.50 4.39 16.59
N ALA A 161 -4.76 4.62 16.99
CA ALA A 161 -5.19 4.53 18.38
C ALA A 161 -4.98 3.12 18.97
N ILE A 162 -5.30 2.07 18.20
CA ILE A 162 -5.09 0.68 18.62
C ILE A 162 -3.60 0.39 18.82
N ILE A 163 -2.73 0.84 17.91
CA ILE A 163 -1.29 0.60 17.99
C ILE A 163 -0.67 1.35 19.16
N ILE A 164 -1.11 2.58 19.43
CA ILE A 164 -0.68 3.33 20.62
C ILE A 164 -1.08 2.59 21.89
N LEU A 165 -2.31 2.06 21.95
CA LEU A 165 -2.80 1.32 23.11
C LEU A 165 -2.00 0.04 23.33
N LEU A 166 -1.62 -0.67 22.26
CA LEU A 166 -0.76 -1.85 22.32
C LEU A 166 0.68 -1.52 22.75
N GLY A 167 1.22 -0.38 22.32
CA GLY A 167 2.59 0.02 22.68
C GLY A 167 2.76 0.45 24.14
N ASN A 168 1.65 0.69 24.85
CA ASN A 168 1.64 1.06 26.26
C ASN A 168 1.49 -0.17 27.22
N ILE A 169 1.44 -1.39 26.67
CA ILE A 169 1.40 -2.66 27.41
C ILE A 169 2.82 -3.20 27.53
#